data_AF-A0A949Y2Q7-F1
#
_entry.id   AF-A0A949Y2Q7-F1
#
_cell.length_a   1.000
_cell.length_b   1.000
_cell.length_c   1.000
_cell.angle_alpha   90.00
_cell.angle_beta   90.00
_cell.angle_gamma   90.00
#
_symmetry.space_group_name_H-M   'P 1'
#
loop_
_entity.id
_entity.type
_entity.pdbx_description
1 polymer ?
#
loop_
_entity_poly.entity_id
_entity_poly.type
_entity_poly.pdbx_seq_one_letter_code
_entity_poly.pdbx_strand_id
1 'polypeptide(L)'
;ARFGDERQDYDQAIKRHHEQGAPADWPASFVSAYASSHPWEDWAESWAHYLHIVDNLETAVECGLSLRPRRKGEPAMKPDIALDGQRTTSFDEIISCWFPLTYVLNNLNRGMGLPDAYPFVLSTPALDKLRFIHEVVGAAASRVPTNEASELARPAKG
;
A
#
# COMPACT_ATOMS: atom_id res chain seq x y z
N ALA A 1 -0.16 -6.88 19.82
CA ALA A 1 -0.87 -7.13 18.55
C ALA A 1 -0.67 -5.91 17.64
N ARG A 2 -0.48 -6.08 16.32
CA ARG A 2 -0.08 -5.01 15.39
C ARG A 2 -1.16 -3.94 15.13
N PHE A 3 -2.44 -4.29 15.29
CA PHE A 3 -3.60 -3.41 15.05
C PHE A 3 -4.39 -3.09 16.34
N GLY A 4 -3.92 -3.51 17.52
CA GLY A 4 -4.64 -3.33 18.80
C GLY A 4 -5.47 -4.55 19.20
N ASP A 5 -6.47 -4.32 20.08
CA ASP A 5 -7.40 -5.34 20.61
C ASP A 5 -8.77 -5.22 19.95
N GLU A 6 -9.06 -6.14 19.04
CA GLU A 6 -10.28 -6.17 18.23
C GLU A 6 -11.56 -6.49 18.99
N ARG A 7 -11.47 -6.86 20.27
CA ARG A 7 -12.63 -7.17 21.13
C ARG A 7 -13.30 -5.92 21.69
N GLN A 8 -12.77 -4.75 21.40
CA GLN A 8 -13.40 -3.49 21.73
C GLN A 8 -14.79 -3.42 21.10
N ASP A 9 -15.74 -2.79 21.81
CA ASP A 9 -17.08 -2.57 21.26
C ASP A 9 -16.98 -1.61 20.07
N TYR A 10 -17.26 -2.15 18.89
CA TYR A 10 -17.13 -1.44 17.62
C TYR A 10 -18.01 -0.19 17.58
N ASP A 11 -19.30 -0.33 17.91
CA ASP A 11 -20.25 0.79 17.83
C ASP A 11 -19.88 1.92 18.79
N GLN A 12 -19.45 1.58 20.02
CA GLN A 12 -18.96 2.55 20.99
C GLN A 12 -17.66 3.21 20.54
N ALA A 13 -16.75 2.48 19.90
CA ALA A 13 -15.48 3.00 19.42
C ALA A 13 -15.69 4.01 18.27
N ILE A 14 -16.53 3.67 17.29
CA ILE A 14 -16.88 4.56 16.18
C ILE A 14 -17.63 5.79 16.69
N LYS A 15 -18.60 5.62 17.61
CA LYS A 15 -19.31 6.75 18.23
C LYS A 15 -18.34 7.71 18.92
N ARG A 16 -17.41 7.19 19.72
CA ARG A 16 -16.36 7.99 20.38
C ARG A 16 -15.54 8.78 19.36
N HIS A 17 -15.15 8.16 18.24
CA HIS A 17 -14.40 8.83 17.19
C HIS A 17 -15.18 9.98 16.55
N HIS A 18 -16.48 9.82 16.30
CA HIS A 18 -17.31 10.91 15.78
C HIS A 18 -17.50 12.07 16.78
N GLU A 19 -17.62 11.76 18.07
CA GLU A 19 -17.82 12.76 19.11
C GLU A 19 -16.54 13.51 19.49
N GLN A 20 -15.39 12.82 19.49
CA GLN A 20 -14.13 13.34 20.04
C GLN A 20 -13.05 13.55 18.98
N GLY A 21 -13.24 13.01 17.77
CA GLY A 21 -12.23 12.98 16.73
C GLY A 21 -11.14 11.93 16.97
N ALA A 22 -10.13 11.94 16.10
CA ALA A 22 -8.93 11.13 16.28
C ALA A 22 -8.03 11.72 17.38
N PRO A 23 -7.29 10.88 18.13
CA PRO A 23 -6.22 11.34 19.03
C PRO A 23 -5.22 12.22 18.28
N ALA A 24 -4.71 13.29 18.90
CA ALA A 24 -3.84 14.25 18.22
C ALA A 24 -2.54 13.61 17.65
N ASP A 25 -2.10 12.50 18.26
CA ASP A 25 -0.92 11.73 17.88
C ASP A 25 -1.22 10.57 16.92
N TRP A 26 -2.45 10.46 16.39
CA TRP A 26 -2.80 9.43 15.40
C TRP A 26 -1.79 9.30 14.24
N PRO A 27 -1.19 10.39 13.67
CA PRO A 27 -0.26 10.25 12.55
C PRO A 27 1.01 9.46 12.90
N ALA A 28 1.33 9.33 14.20
CA ALA A 28 2.48 8.57 14.65
C ALA A 28 2.31 7.04 14.45
N SER A 29 1.08 6.56 14.25
CA SER A 29 0.78 5.12 14.21
C SER A 29 -0.18 4.67 13.11
N PHE A 30 -1.02 5.56 12.57
CA PHE A 30 -2.12 5.21 11.67
C PHE A 30 -1.99 5.90 10.31
N VAL A 31 -2.47 5.23 9.26
CA VAL A 31 -2.46 5.79 7.88
C VAL A 31 -3.48 6.91 7.70
N SER A 32 -4.56 6.91 8.49
CA SER A 32 -5.60 7.94 8.49
C SER A 32 -6.09 8.22 9.91
N ALA A 33 -6.78 9.34 10.09
CA ALA A 33 -7.43 9.66 11.36
C ALA A 33 -8.49 8.59 11.71
N TYR A 34 -9.23 8.11 10.71
CA TYR A 34 -10.29 7.12 10.88
C TYR A 34 -9.76 5.74 11.25
N ALA A 35 -8.58 5.35 10.76
CA ALA A 35 -7.88 4.13 11.18
C ALA A 35 -7.62 4.09 12.70
N SER A 36 -7.54 5.23 13.39
CA SER A 36 -7.39 5.27 14.85
C SER A 36 -8.69 4.96 15.63
N SER A 37 -9.83 4.84 14.93
CA SER A 37 -11.14 4.68 15.57
C SER A 37 -11.33 3.29 16.17
N HIS A 38 -10.90 2.23 15.48
CA HIS A 38 -11.05 0.84 15.89
C HIS A 38 -10.01 -0.06 15.20
N PRO A 39 -9.54 -1.16 15.82
CA PRO A 39 -8.60 -2.10 15.19
C PRO A 39 -9.04 -2.68 13.83
N TRP A 40 -10.34 -2.89 13.62
CA TRP A 40 -10.86 -3.30 12.31
C TRP A 40 -10.75 -2.19 11.25
N GLU A 41 -10.92 -0.93 11.64
CA GLU A 41 -10.72 0.20 10.74
C GLU A 41 -9.24 0.41 10.45
N ASP A 42 -8.36 0.24 11.43
CA ASP A 42 -6.91 0.27 11.21
C ASP A 42 -6.47 -0.79 10.18
N TRP A 43 -7.03 -1.99 10.27
CA TRP A 43 -6.83 -3.04 9.28
C TRP A 43 -7.37 -2.65 7.90
N ALA A 44 -8.63 -2.22 7.82
CA ALA A 44 -9.30 -1.91 6.55
C ALA A 44 -8.63 -0.72 5.83
N GLU A 45 -8.38 0.37 6.54
CA GLU A 45 -7.72 1.56 6.01
C GLU A 45 -6.27 1.25 5.60
N SER A 46 -5.52 0.48 6.39
CA SER A 46 -4.17 0.06 6.00
C SER A 46 -4.18 -0.81 4.74
N TRP A 47 -5.19 -1.68 4.58
CA TRP A 47 -5.34 -2.52 3.39
C TRP A 47 -5.70 -1.70 2.16
N ALA A 48 -6.68 -0.80 2.26
CA ALA A 48 -7.04 0.12 1.19
C ALA A 48 -5.83 0.97 0.77
N HIS A 49 -5.06 1.46 1.76
CA HIS A 49 -3.86 2.24 1.52
C HIS A 49 -2.75 1.43 0.84
N TYR A 50 -2.56 0.17 1.23
CA TYR A 50 -1.64 -0.73 0.54
C TYR A 50 -2.02 -0.92 -0.94
N LEU A 51 -3.31 -1.15 -1.24
CA LEU A 51 -3.79 -1.28 -2.61
C LEU A 51 -3.56 0.00 -3.41
N HIS A 52 -3.86 1.18 -2.84
CA HIS A 52 -3.56 2.46 -3.50
C HIS A 52 -2.09 2.58 -3.90
N ILE A 53 -1.16 2.16 -3.04
CA ILE A 53 0.28 2.20 -3.34
C ILE A 53 0.60 1.29 -4.52
N VAL A 54 0.17 0.03 -4.47
CA VAL A 54 0.49 -0.96 -5.50
C VAL A 54 -0.15 -0.58 -6.83
N ASP A 55 -1.45 -0.29 -6.87
CA ASP A 55 -2.20 0.01 -8.09
C ASP A 55 -1.66 1.26 -8.81
N ASN A 56 -1.28 2.30 -8.05
CA ASN A 56 -0.68 3.51 -8.63
C ASN A 56 0.74 3.26 -9.14
N LEU A 57 1.51 2.40 -8.48
CA LEU A 57 2.83 2.00 -8.98
C LEU A 57 2.71 1.13 -10.23
N GLU A 58 1.76 0.20 -10.29
CA GLU A 58 1.44 -0.57 -11.49
C GLU A 58 1.12 0.37 -12.65
N THR A 59 0.18 1.30 -12.44
CA THR A 59 -0.19 2.30 -13.46
C THR A 59 1.02 3.11 -13.91
N ALA A 60 1.87 3.57 -12.98
CA ALA A 60 3.08 4.32 -13.30
C ALA A 60 4.06 3.50 -14.15
N VAL A 61 4.26 2.22 -13.80
CA VAL A 61 5.14 1.29 -14.54
C VAL A 61 4.58 1.00 -15.94
N GLU A 62 3.29 0.69 -16.05
CA GLU A 62 2.62 0.42 -17.33
C GLU A 62 2.67 1.62 -18.29
N CYS A 63 2.58 2.83 -17.73
CA CYS A 63 2.74 4.08 -18.47
C CYS A 63 4.21 4.44 -18.78
N GLY A 64 5.18 3.62 -18.36
CA GLY A 64 6.61 3.84 -18.58
C GLY A 64 7.19 5.02 -17.81
N LEU A 65 6.53 5.44 -16.72
CA LEU A 65 6.98 6.56 -15.90
C LEU A 65 8.31 6.21 -15.22
N SER A 66 9.28 7.12 -15.33
CA SER A 66 10.54 7.00 -14.60
C SER A 66 10.99 8.36 -14.09
N LEU A 67 11.54 8.38 -12.87
CA LEU A 67 12.04 9.60 -12.24
C LEU A 67 13.56 9.55 -12.21
N ARG A 68 14.17 10.42 -13.03
CA ARG A 68 15.63 10.53 -13.22
C ARG A 68 16.10 11.93 -12.84
N PRO A 69 16.19 12.24 -11.54
CA PRO A 69 16.56 13.59 -11.12
C PRO A 69 18.00 13.93 -11.52
N ARG A 70 18.22 15.22 -11.83
CA ARG A 70 19.54 15.72 -12.27
C ARG A 70 20.52 15.95 -11.10
N ARG A 71 19.99 16.23 -9.91
CA ARG A 71 20.80 16.49 -8.71
C ARG A 71 21.04 15.18 -7.97
N LYS A 72 22.26 15.01 -7.46
CA LYS A 72 22.63 13.86 -6.64
C LYS A 72 21.84 13.91 -5.31
N GLY A 73 21.28 12.77 -4.90
CA GLY A 73 20.55 12.64 -3.64
C GLY A 73 19.04 12.92 -3.73
N GLU A 74 18.54 13.34 -4.90
CA GLU A 74 17.10 13.44 -5.14
C GLU A 74 16.46 12.05 -5.32
N PRO A 75 15.20 11.85 -4.91
CA PRO A 75 14.51 10.57 -5.06
C PRO A 75 14.36 10.16 -6.53
N ALA A 76 14.84 8.96 -6.87
CA ALA A 76 14.74 8.40 -8.21
C ALA A 76 13.82 7.18 -8.21
N MET A 77 13.15 6.93 -9.34
CA MET A 77 12.28 5.77 -9.55
C MET A 77 12.59 5.17 -10.91
N LYS A 78 12.72 3.85 -10.97
CA LYS A 78 12.88 3.07 -12.20
C LYS A 78 11.63 2.23 -12.45
N PRO A 79 11.27 1.99 -13.72
CA PRO A 79 10.06 1.24 -14.07
C PRO A 79 10.22 -0.29 -13.95
N ASP A 80 11.29 -0.79 -13.35
CA ASP A 80 11.62 -2.23 -13.32
C ASP A 80 10.98 -2.96 -12.11
N ILE A 81 9.80 -2.51 -11.70
CA ILE A 81 9.05 -3.16 -10.62
C ILE A 81 8.16 -4.21 -11.29
N ALA A 82 8.44 -5.49 -11.02
CA ALA A 82 7.61 -6.58 -11.49
C ALA A 82 6.47 -6.81 -10.49
N LEU A 83 5.32 -6.19 -10.75
CA LEU A 83 4.10 -6.37 -9.97
C LEU A 83 3.18 -7.45 -10.58
N ASP A 84 3.58 -8.04 -11.70
CA ASP A 84 2.84 -9.00 -12.52
C ASP A 84 2.73 -10.44 -11.95
N GLY A 85 3.09 -10.64 -10.69
CA GLY A 85 3.01 -11.94 -10.00
C GLY A 85 4.03 -12.98 -10.45
N GLN A 86 4.86 -12.71 -11.47
CA GLN A 86 5.96 -13.60 -11.89
C GLN A 86 7.21 -13.41 -11.02
N ARG A 87 7.42 -12.19 -10.50
CA ARG A 87 8.43 -11.86 -9.50
C ARG A 87 7.74 -11.23 -8.30
N THR A 88 8.13 -11.66 -7.10
CA THR A 88 7.69 -10.99 -5.87
C THR A 88 8.61 -9.81 -5.61
N THR A 89 8.20 -8.60 -6.00
CA THR A 89 8.85 -7.37 -5.53
C THR A 89 8.74 -7.29 -4.01
N SER A 90 9.84 -7.04 -3.33
CA SER A 90 9.83 -6.88 -1.87
C SER A 90 9.10 -5.60 -1.46
N PHE A 91 8.48 -5.60 -0.27
CA PHE A 91 7.83 -4.41 0.28
C PHE A 91 8.77 -3.18 0.31
N ASP A 92 10.06 -3.39 0.61
CA ASP A 92 11.05 -2.31 0.65
C ASP A 92 11.28 -1.69 -0.74
N GLU A 93 11.29 -2.50 -1.80
CA GLU A 93 11.37 -2.00 -3.18
C GLU A 93 10.11 -1.22 -3.57
N ILE A 94 8.92 -1.70 -3.20
CA ILE A 94 7.64 -1.00 -3.41
C ILE A 94 7.69 0.40 -2.77
N ILE A 95 8.03 0.48 -1.47
CA ILE A 95 8.08 1.76 -0.75
C ILE A 95 9.19 2.66 -1.27
N SER A 96 10.34 2.10 -1.67
CA SER A 96 11.43 2.87 -2.29
C SER A 96 11.02 3.57 -3.59
N CYS A 97 10.04 3.01 -4.33
CA CYS A 97 9.50 3.60 -5.54
C CYS A 97 8.30 4.53 -5.25
N TRP A 98 7.51 4.21 -4.23
CA TRP A 98 6.35 5.02 -3.81
C TRP A 98 6.74 6.43 -3.35
N PHE A 99 7.80 6.56 -2.57
CA PHE A 99 8.22 7.87 -2.04
C PHE A 99 8.65 8.87 -3.14
N PRO A 100 9.50 8.51 -4.12
CA PRO A 100 9.78 9.38 -5.26
C PRO A 100 8.53 9.78 -6.04
N LEU A 101 7.62 8.83 -6.30
CA LEU A 101 6.40 9.07 -7.07
C LEU A 101 5.50 10.11 -6.38
N THR A 102 5.19 9.89 -5.11
CA THR A 102 4.36 10.83 -4.31
C THR A 102 5.05 12.17 -4.10
N TYR A 103 6.38 12.19 -3.94
CA TYR A 103 7.14 13.43 -3.86
C TYR A 103 6.94 14.29 -5.11
N VAL A 104 7.13 13.73 -6.31
CA VAL A 104 6.96 14.48 -7.56
C VAL A 104 5.51 14.89 -7.75
N LEU A 105 4.56 13.98 -7.50
CA LEU A 105 3.13 14.25 -7.64
C LEU A 105 2.69 15.44 -6.77
N ASN A 106 3.08 15.45 -5.49
CA ASN A 106 2.75 16.55 -4.59
C ASN A 106 3.43 17.86 -5.00
N ASN A 107 4.69 17.82 -5.42
CA ASN A 107 5.37 19.04 -5.88
C ASN A 107 4.73 19.63 -7.16
N LEU A 108 4.29 18.79 -8.09
CA LEU A 108 3.55 19.23 -9.28
C LEU A 108 2.21 19.87 -8.89
N ASN A 109 1.45 19.24 -8.00
CA ASN A 109 0.19 19.80 -7.49
C ASN A 109 0.41 21.18 -6.85
N ARG A 110 1.37 21.30 -5.93
CA ARG A 110 1.70 22.60 -5.30
C ARG A 110 2.11 23.65 -6.32
N GLY A 111 2.89 23.28 -7.34
CA GLY A 111 3.27 24.17 -8.43
C GLY A 111 2.09 24.70 -9.24
N MET A 112 0.99 23.94 -9.30
CA MET A 112 -0.28 24.35 -9.91
C MET A 112 -1.24 25.06 -8.93
N GLY A 113 -0.86 25.24 -7.67
CA GLY A 113 -1.73 25.78 -6.62
C GLY A 113 -2.81 24.79 -6.14
N LEU A 114 -2.66 23.50 -6.44
CA LEU A 114 -3.53 22.43 -5.96
C LEU A 114 -3.03 21.87 -4.62
N PRO A 115 -3.92 21.31 -3.78
CA PRO A 115 -3.51 20.57 -2.60
C PRO A 115 -2.72 19.31 -3.00
N ASP A 116 -1.92 18.79 -2.06
CA ASP A 116 -1.19 17.54 -2.24
C ASP A 116 -2.16 16.42 -2.66
N ALA A 117 -1.80 15.71 -3.74
CA ALA A 117 -2.58 14.55 -4.17
C ALA A 117 -2.47 13.40 -3.16
N TYR A 118 -1.32 13.31 -2.48
CA TYR A 118 -1.04 12.33 -1.44
C TYR A 118 -0.60 13.05 -0.15
N PRO A 119 -1.54 13.51 0.69
CA PRO A 119 -1.25 14.25 1.93
C PRO A 119 -0.95 13.34 3.13
N PHE A 120 -0.65 12.05 2.90
CA PHE A 120 -0.49 11.07 3.97
C PHE A 120 0.97 10.98 4.45
N VAL A 121 1.16 10.82 5.75
CA VAL A 121 2.46 10.55 6.37
C VAL A 121 2.51 9.09 6.78
N LEU A 122 3.43 8.33 6.20
CA LEU A 122 3.65 6.93 6.54
C LEU A 122 4.67 6.83 7.67
N SER A 123 4.19 6.76 8.91
CA SER A 123 5.01 6.49 10.09
C SER A 123 5.58 5.06 10.07
N THR A 124 6.63 4.80 10.85
CA THR A 124 7.19 3.44 10.97
C THR A 124 6.14 2.39 11.36
N PRO A 125 5.26 2.61 12.35
CA PRO A 125 4.22 1.64 12.66
C PRO A 125 3.21 1.45 11.53
N ALA A 126 2.88 2.50 10.77
CA ALA A 126 2.03 2.37 9.59
C ALA A 126 2.72 1.54 8.49
N LEU A 127 4.00 1.77 8.23
CA LEU A 127 4.78 0.96 7.29
C LEU A 127 4.86 -0.50 7.71
N ASP A 128 4.97 -0.81 9.00
CA ASP A 128 4.98 -2.18 9.51
C ASP A 128 3.64 -2.89 9.29
N LYS A 129 2.52 -2.16 9.34
CA LYS A 129 1.19 -2.66 8.99
C LYS A 129 1.06 -2.96 7.50
N LEU A 130 1.51 -2.03 6.66
CA LEU A 130 1.53 -2.21 5.21
C LEU A 130 2.43 -3.38 4.78
N ARG A 131 3.60 -3.54 5.42
CA ARG A 131 4.49 -4.70 5.20
C ARG A 131 3.79 -6.01 5.54
N PHE A 132 3.11 -6.06 6.67
CA PHE A 132 2.37 -7.26 7.05
C PHE A 132 1.28 -7.62 6.04
N ILE A 133 0.56 -6.63 5.51
CA ILE A 133 -0.45 -6.85 4.46
C ILE A 133 0.22 -7.41 3.19
N HIS A 134 1.37 -6.86 2.79
CA HIS A 134 2.16 -7.38 1.68
C HIS A 134 2.55 -8.86 1.88
N GLU A 135 3.01 -9.23 3.09
CA GLU A 135 3.33 -10.61 3.44
C GLU A 135 2.11 -11.55 3.35
N VAL A 136 0.94 -11.08 3.82
CA VAL A 136 -0.33 -11.83 3.72
C VAL A 136 -0.71 -12.08 2.25
N VAL A 137 -0.61 -11.07 1.39
CA VAL A 137 -0.88 -11.19 -0.04
C VAL A 137 0.10 -12.14 -0.71
N GLY A 138 1.41 -12.02 -0.46
CA GLY A 138 2.43 -12.91 -1.00
C GLY A 138 2.26 -14.37 -0.57
N ALA A 139 1.88 -14.59 0.70
CA ALA A 139 1.56 -15.92 1.21
C ALA A 139 0.32 -16.53 0.55
N ALA A 140 -0.71 -15.72 0.26
CA ALA A 140 -1.90 -16.17 -0.46
C ALA A 140 -1.59 -16.53 -1.93
N ALA A 141 -0.80 -15.71 -2.63
CA ALA A 141 -0.39 -15.96 -4.01
C ALA A 141 0.44 -17.26 -4.14
N SER A 142 1.33 -17.52 -3.17
CA SER A 142 2.16 -18.74 -3.14
C SER A 142 1.38 -20.03 -2.88
N ARG A 143 0.15 -19.94 -2.35
CA ARG A 143 -0.71 -21.08 -2.03
C ARG A 143 -1.59 -21.52 -3.21
N VAL A 144 -1.71 -20.72 -4.27
CA VAL A 144 -2.44 -21.11 -5.48
C VAL A 144 -1.60 -22.14 -6.23
N PRO A 145 -2.01 -23.43 -6.31
CA PRO A 145 -1.26 -24.41 -7.06
C PRO A 145 -1.36 -24.05 -8.55
N THR A 146 -0.22 -23.92 -9.22
CA THR A 146 -0.13 -23.86 -10.69
C THR A 146 -0.57 -25.20 -11.27
N ASN A 147 -1.86 -25.50 -11.29
CA ASN A 147 -2.33 -26.79 -11.81
C ASN A 147 -3.71 -26.71 -12.48
N GLU A 148 -3.80 -25.99 -13.61
CA GLU A 148 -4.87 -26.20 -14.61
C GLU A 148 -4.37 -26.12 -16.08
N ALA A 149 -3.05 -26.14 -16.34
CA ALA A 149 -2.53 -26.09 -17.71
C ALA A 149 -2.04 -27.45 -18.27
N SER A 150 -2.12 -28.56 -17.52
CA SER A 150 -1.56 -29.85 -17.95
C SER A 150 -2.58 -30.92 -18.37
N GLU A 151 -3.89 -30.69 -18.29
CA GLU A 151 -4.88 -31.76 -18.52
C GLU A 151 -5.51 -31.77 -19.93
N LEU A 152 -5.11 -30.87 -20.83
CA LEU A 152 -5.59 -30.83 -22.23
C LEU A 152 -4.60 -31.44 -23.26
N ALA A 153 -3.47 -32.00 -22.82
CA ALA A 153 -2.42 -32.51 -23.71
C ALA A 153 -2.25 -34.04 -23.69
N ARG A 154 -3.32 -34.82 -23.50
CA ARG A 154 -3.29 -36.27 -23.80
C ARG A 154 -4.09 -36.57 -25.07
N PRO A 155 -3.45 -36.90 -26.21
CA PRO A 155 -4.17 -37.47 -27.33
C PRO A 155 -4.68 -38.85 -26.92
N ALA A 156 -5.97 -39.09 -27.14
CA ALA A 156 -6.59 -40.40 -27.00
C ALA A 156 -5.87 -41.38 -27.93
N LYS A 157 -5.26 -42.42 -27.35
CA LYS A 157 -4.75 -43.55 -28.13
C LYS A 157 -5.95 -44.35 -28.65
N GLY A 158 -6.03 -44.52 -29.97
CA GLY A 158 -6.86 -45.54 -30.62
C GLY A 158 -6.27 -46.93 -30.50
#